data_AF-A0A2H9MP57-F1
#
_entry.id   AF-A0A2H9MP57-F1
#
_cell.length_a   1.000
_cell.length_b   1.000
_cell.length_c   1.000
_cell.angle_alpha   90.00
_cell.angle_beta   90.00
_cell.angle_gamma   90.00
#
_symmetry.space_group_name_H-M   'P 1'
#
loop_
_entity.id
_entity.type
_entity.pdbx_description
1 polymer ?
#
loop_
_entity_poly.entity_id
_entity_poly.type
_entity_poly.pdbx_seq_one_letter_code
_entity_poly.pdbx_strand_id
1 'polypeptide(L)'
;MSRTKTIVLLEVGLLVAFLLRYFKVLPNFEIITFMFVYICTVLNREIYYKKANLYFLVILVMILAFGVPKLNWVNLIPFITYGIIVLSINWFNRKKLFLRTLYSVAVFFIVSNFLFWLFEPWQMYPKTLAGLILCYAGALPFLKNQLISNLTVSVVFSLVLCGNFFEVKSKKISETS
;
A
#
# COMPACT_ATOMS: atom_id res chain seq x y z
N MET A 1 12.68 -4.25 18.19
CA MET A 1 11.27 -3.78 18.20
C MET A 1 10.45 -4.78 18.99
N SER A 2 9.64 -4.36 19.97
CA SER A 2 8.73 -5.32 20.61
C SER A 2 7.65 -5.70 19.60
N ARG A 3 7.41 -7.01 19.46
CA ARG A 3 6.45 -7.57 18.50
C ARG A 3 5.07 -6.89 18.58
N THR A 4 4.66 -6.52 19.79
CA THR A 4 3.42 -5.82 20.13
C THR A 4 3.27 -4.48 19.43
N LYS A 5 4.30 -3.62 19.41
CA LYS A 5 4.21 -2.27 18.82
C LYS A 5 3.95 -2.32 17.32
N THR A 6 4.62 -3.23 16.61
CA THR A 6 4.40 -3.44 15.17
C THR A 6 2.98 -3.90 14.86
N ILE A 7 2.41 -4.77 15.70
CA ILE A 7 1.06 -5.31 15.49
C ILE A 7 0.03 -4.19 15.67
N VAL A 8 0.18 -3.37 16.72
CA VAL A 8 -0.69 -2.22 16.95
C VAL A 8 -0.64 -1.23 15.78
N LEU A 9 0.57 -0.90 15.28
CA LEU A 9 0.71 -0.04 14.11
C LEU A 9 0.05 -0.62 12.85
N LEU A 10 0.10 -1.94 12.68
CA LEU A 10 -0.58 -2.63 11.59
C LEU A 10 -2.10 -2.52 11.71
N GLU A 11 -2.66 -2.82 12.87
CA GLU A 11 -4.11 -2.77 13.12
C GLU A 11 -4.67 -1.35 12.94
N VAL A 12 -4.03 -0.37 13.57
CA VAL A 12 -4.43 1.05 13.44
C VAL A 12 -4.32 1.51 11.98
N GLY A 13 -3.21 1.19 11.30
CA GLY A 13 -3.04 1.58 9.90
C GLY A 13 -4.05 0.92 8.97
N LEU A 14 -4.46 -0.33 9.23
CA LEU A 14 -5.48 -1.02 8.43
C LEU A 14 -6.87 -0.44 8.68
N LEU A 15 -7.18 -0.05 9.92
CA LEU A 15 -8.42 0.67 10.23
C LEU A 15 -8.48 2.01 9.50
N VAL A 16 -7.40 2.80 9.54
CA VAL A 16 -7.33 4.07 8.79
C VAL A 16 -7.44 3.83 7.28
N ALA A 17 -6.80 2.78 6.75
CA ALA A 17 -6.91 2.41 5.34
C ALA A 17 -8.36 2.10 4.93
N PHE A 18 -9.09 1.38 5.78
CA PHE A 18 -10.50 1.11 5.59
C PHE A 18 -11.34 2.39 5.59
N LEU A 19 -11.16 3.25 6.60
CA LEU A 19 -11.92 4.50 6.73
C LEU A 19 -11.69 5.45 5.53
N LEU A 20 -10.43 5.61 5.10
CA LEU A 20 -10.09 6.44 3.94
C LEU A 20 -10.79 5.96 2.65
N ARG A 21 -10.87 4.64 2.45
CA ARG A 21 -11.58 4.09 1.30
C ARG A 21 -13.10 4.11 1.45
N TYR A 22 -13.62 3.89 2.65
CA TYR A 22 -15.06 3.90 2.93
C TYR A 22 -15.65 5.29 2.71
N PHE A 23 -15.03 6.32 3.27
CA PHE A 23 -15.49 7.70 3.16
C PHE A 23 -15.11 8.39 1.84
N LYS A 24 -14.21 7.79 1.04
CA LYS A 24 -13.78 8.32 -0.27
C LYS A 24 -13.39 9.79 -0.24
N VAL A 25 -12.59 10.19 0.75
CA VAL A 25 -12.19 11.59 1.00
C VAL A 25 -11.68 12.27 -0.28
N LEU A 26 -10.84 11.57 -1.05
CA LEU A 26 -10.35 11.98 -2.36
C LEU A 26 -10.20 10.76 -3.28
N PRO A 27 -10.28 10.93 -4.61
CA PRO A 27 -10.09 9.82 -5.55
C PRO A 27 -8.70 9.19 -5.41
N ASN A 28 -8.63 7.88 -5.16
CA ASN A 28 -7.39 7.12 -4.91
C ASN A 28 -6.49 7.68 -3.80
N PHE A 29 -7.01 8.48 -2.88
CA PHE A 29 -6.30 8.80 -1.65
C PHE A 29 -6.44 7.63 -0.66
N GLU A 30 -5.41 6.79 -0.62
CA GLU A 30 -5.42 5.53 0.11
C GLU A 30 -4.05 5.26 0.74
N ILE A 31 -4.01 4.48 1.82
CA ILE A 31 -2.75 4.04 2.46
C ILE A 31 -2.59 2.52 2.46
N ILE A 32 -3.51 1.78 1.85
CA ILE A 32 -3.47 0.32 1.81
C ILE A 32 -2.24 -0.19 1.04
N THR A 33 -1.77 0.54 0.02
CA THR A 33 -0.52 0.21 -0.69
C THR A 33 0.66 0.22 0.27
N PHE A 34 0.80 1.25 1.09
CA PHE A 34 1.80 1.30 2.14
C PHE A 34 1.63 0.17 3.15
N MET A 35 0.39 -0.11 3.59
CA MET A 35 0.14 -1.18 4.57
C MET A 35 0.57 -2.54 4.03
N PHE A 36 0.33 -2.85 2.75
CA PHE A 36 0.85 -4.05 2.08
C PHE A 36 2.39 -4.12 2.15
N VAL A 37 3.06 -3.02 1.77
CA VAL A 37 4.53 -2.96 1.78
C VAL A 37 5.09 -3.11 3.19
N TYR A 38 4.45 -2.46 4.17
CA TYR A 38 4.86 -2.50 5.57
C TYR A 38 4.71 -3.92 6.14
N ILE A 39 3.60 -4.61 5.85
CA ILE A 39 3.41 -6.04 6.15
C ILE A 39 4.54 -6.88 5.55
N CYS A 40 4.84 -6.70 4.25
CA CYS A 40 5.93 -7.42 3.57
C CYS A 40 7.33 -7.07 4.11
N THR A 41 7.48 -5.92 4.78
CA THR A 41 8.75 -5.48 5.38
C THR A 41 8.94 -6.09 6.74
N VAL A 42 7.90 -6.08 7.57
CA VAL A 42 7.97 -6.47 8.97
C VAL A 42 7.80 -7.98 9.17
N LEU A 43 7.05 -8.65 8.29
CA LEU A 43 6.92 -10.11 8.37
C LEU A 43 8.19 -10.83 7.90
N ASN A 44 8.91 -11.42 8.85
CA ASN A 44 10.09 -12.24 8.60
C ASN A 44 9.72 -13.57 7.89
N ARG A 45 10.68 -14.24 7.23
CA ARG A 45 10.44 -15.40 6.35
C ARG A 45 9.84 -16.63 7.08
N GLU A 46 10.08 -16.79 8.39
CA GLU A 46 9.86 -18.04 9.13
C GLU A 46 8.41 -18.40 9.53
N ILE A 47 7.43 -17.51 9.32
CA ILE A 47 6.04 -17.76 9.77
C ILE A 47 5.11 -17.81 8.56
N TYR A 48 5.09 -18.95 7.86
CA TYR A 48 4.28 -19.16 6.65
C TYR A 48 2.77 -19.24 6.96
N TYR A 49 2.38 -19.80 8.12
CA TYR A 49 0.97 -20.06 8.47
C TYR A 49 0.24 -18.87 9.11
N LYS A 50 0.91 -17.96 9.84
CA LYS A 50 0.27 -16.69 10.30
C LYS A 50 0.15 -15.65 9.18
N LYS A 51 0.83 -15.83 8.04
CA LYS A 51 0.79 -14.92 6.87
C LYS A 51 -0.51 -15.01 6.09
N ALA A 52 -1.14 -16.19 6.03
CA ALA A 52 -2.43 -16.37 5.36
C ALA A 52 -3.50 -15.45 5.96
N ASN A 53 -3.54 -15.31 7.30
CA ASN A 53 -4.49 -14.43 7.97
C ASN A 53 -4.25 -12.94 7.69
N LEU A 54 -3.00 -12.49 7.52
CA LEU A 54 -2.72 -11.10 7.18
C LEU A 54 -3.04 -10.78 5.72
N TYR A 55 -2.65 -11.65 4.78
CA TYR A 55 -3.05 -11.45 3.38
C TYR A 55 -4.58 -11.52 3.23
N PHE A 56 -5.23 -12.46 3.93
CA PHE A 56 -6.69 -12.54 4.01
C PHE A 56 -7.29 -11.28 4.62
N LEU A 57 -6.72 -10.73 5.70
CA LEU A 57 -7.20 -9.49 6.31
C LEU A 57 -7.08 -8.30 5.36
N VAL A 58 -5.99 -8.18 4.61
CA VAL A 58 -5.85 -7.08 3.65
C VAL A 58 -6.81 -7.27 2.46
N ILE A 59 -6.96 -8.50 1.96
CA ILE A 59 -7.95 -8.84 0.93
C ILE A 59 -9.36 -8.55 1.43
N LEU A 60 -9.67 -8.87 2.69
CA LEU A 60 -10.96 -8.58 3.33
C LEU A 60 -11.18 -7.07 3.45
N VAL A 61 -10.19 -6.31 3.93
CA VAL A 61 -10.27 -4.84 3.99
C VAL A 61 -10.50 -4.26 2.59
N MET A 62 -9.86 -4.80 1.55
CA MET A 62 -10.14 -4.40 0.18
C MET A 62 -11.58 -4.71 -0.22
N ILE A 63 -12.04 -5.95 -0.03
CA ILE A 63 -13.42 -6.36 -0.37
C ILE A 63 -14.46 -5.49 0.35
N LEU A 64 -14.26 -5.24 1.65
CA LEU A 64 -15.13 -4.37 2.45
C LEU A 64 -15.08 -2.92 1.99
N ALA A 65 -13.90 -2.42 1.61
CA ALA A 65 -13.72 -1.06 1.14
C ALA A 65 -14.28 -0.80 -0.27
N PHE A 66 -14.28 -1.80 -1.16
CA PHE A 66 -14.85 -1.70 -2.51
C PHE A 66 -16.35 -2.02 -2.53
N GLY A 67 -16.85 -2.76 -1.53
CA GLY A 67 -18.24 -3.21 -1.42
C GLY A 67 -18.50 -4.45 -2.29
N VAL A 68 -18.85 -5.56 -1.64
CA VAL A 68 -19.17 -6.86 -2.27
C VAL A 68 -20.16 -6.77 -3.46
N PRO A 69 -21.20 -5.90 -3.46
CA PRO A 69 -22.18 -5.88 -4.56
C PRO A 69 -21.68 -5.29 -5.90
N LYS A 70 -20.45 -4.76 -5.95
CA LYS A 70 -19.87 -4.13 -7.17
C LYS A 70 -18.68 -4.90 -7.73
N LEU A 71 -18.53 -6.19 -7.43
CA LEU A 71 -17.42 -7.00 -7.93
C LEU A 71 -17.57 -7.25 -9.44
N ASN A 72 -17.08 -6.32 -10.25
CA ASN A 72 -16.87 -6.48 -11.69
C ASN A 72 -15.36 -6.67 -11.96
N TRP A 73 -15.01 -7.25 -13.11
CA TRP A 73 -13.62 -7.59 -13.44
C TRP A 73 -12.64 -6.41 -13.33
N VAL A 74 -13.12 -5.20 -13.62
CA VAL A 74 -12.35 -3.96 -13.45
C VAL A 74 -11.94 -3.73 -11.99
N ASN A 75 -12.81 -4.06 -11.04
CA ASN A 75 -12.51 -3.96 -9.60
C ASN A 75 -11.54 -5.04 -9.10
N LEU A 76 -11.18 -6.03 -9.93
CA LEU A 76 -10.13 -7.01 -9.62
C LEU A 76 -8.72 -6.51 -9.97
N ILE A 77 -8.59 -5.48 -10.80
CA ILE A 77 -7.30 -4.91 -11.22
C ILE A 77 -6.39 -4.52 -10.04
N PRO A 78 -6.89 -3.85 -8.98
CA PRO A 78 -6.07 -3.54 -7.82
C PRO A 78 -5.50 -4.80 -7.14
N PHE A 79 -6.26 -5.89 -7.07
CA PHE A 79 -5.81 -7.14 -6.44
C PHE A 79 -4.67 -7.79 -7.22
N ILE A 80 -4.79 -7.86 -8.55
CA ILE A 80 -3.73 -8.37 -9.44
C ILE A 80 -2.46 -7.53 -9.27
N THR A 81 -2.64 -6.21 -9.24
CA THR A 81 -1.55 -5.25 -9.10
C THR A 81 -0.83 -5.38 -7.76
N TYR A 82 -1.57 -5.53 -6.65
CA TYR A 82 -0.97 -5.80 -5.34
C TYR A 82 -0.26 -7.15 -5.29
N GLY A 83 -0.77 -8.18 -5.96
CA GLY A 83 -0.07 -9.45 -6.14
C GLY A 83 1.31 -9.27 -6.78
N ILE A 84 1.38 -8.51 -7.88
CA ILE A 84 2.65 -8.19 -8.57
C ILE A 84 3.59 -7.40 -7.67
N ILE A 85 3.07 -6.43 -6.90
CA ILE A 85 3.87 -5.69 -5.92
C ILE A 85 4.48 -6.66 -4.89
N VAL A 86 3.69 -7.54 -4.29
CA VAL A 86 4.17 -8.49 -3.28
C VAL A 86 5.25 -9.42 -3.83
N LEU A 87 5.11 -9.87 -5.08
CA LEU A 87 6.09 -10.74 -5.73
C LEU A 87 7.41 -10.00 -6.05
N SER A 88 7.32 -8.75 -6.50
CA SER A 88 8.49 -7.98 -6.97
C SER A 88 9.20 -7.16 -5.88
N ILE A 89 8.52 -6.84 -4.77
CA ILE A 89 9.08 -5.94 -3.72
C ILE A 89 10.32 -6.50 -3.02
N ASN A 90 10.57 -7.82 -3.12
CA ASN A 90 11.74 -8.47 -2.54
C ASN A 90 13.05 -8.10 -3.24
N TRP A 91 13.00 -7.48 -4.42
CA TRP A 91 14.17 -6.92 -5.09
C TRP A 91 14.78 -5.73 -4.34
N PHE A 92 14.06 -5.15 -3.37
CA PHE A 92 14.51 -4.01 -2.58
C PHE A 92 14.90 -4.40 -1.16
N ASN A 93 15.90 -3.70 -0.60
CA ASN A 93 16.32 -3.90 0.79
C ASN A 93 15.17 -3.54 1.75
N ARG A 94 14.88 -4.45 2.69
CA ARG A 94 13.79 -4.30 3.68
C ARG A 94 13.92 -3.05 4.54
N LYS A 95 15.13 -2.56 4.80
CA LYS A 95 15.37 -1.34 5.59
C LYS A 95 14.95 -0.05 4.86
N LYS A 96 14.78 -0.10 3.54
CA LYS A 96 14.46 1.06 2.69
C LYS A 96 12.94 1.22 2.49
N LEU A 97 12.18 1.34 3.59
CA LEU A 97 10.71 1.37 3.57
C LEU A 97 10.14 2.47 2.64
N PHE A 98 10.75 3.65 2.66
CA PHE A 98 10.38 4.76 1.77
C PHE A 98 10.51 4.39 0.28
N LEU A 99 11.66 3.83 -0.12
CA LEU A 99 11.90 3.43 -1.51
C LEU A 99 11.00 2.28 -1.95
N ARG A 100 10.72 1.33 -1.04
CA ARG A 100 9.73 0.26 -1.27
C ARG A 100 8.34 0.84 -1.52
N THR A 101 7.94 1.85 -0.73
CA THR A 101 6.65 2.53 -0.89
C THR A 101 6.57 3.24 -2.24
N LEU A 102 7.61 4.00 -2.60
CA LEU A 102 7.68 4.70 -3.88
C LEU A 102 7.60 3.74 -5.07
N TYR A 103 8.37 2.65 -5.01
CA TYR A 103 8.32 1.58 -6.01
C TYR A 103 6.92 0.97 -6.13
N SER A 104 6.27 0.66 -5.00
CA SER A 104 4.93 0.07 -5.03
C SER A 104 3.88 1.01 -5.61
N VAL A 105 3.95 2.30 -5.35
CA VAL A 105 3.05 3.29 -5.98
C VAL A 105 3.32 3.38 -7.49
N ALA A 106 4.59 3.37 -7.91
CA ALA A 106 4.94 3.39 -9.34
C ALA A 106 4.45 2.13 -10.07
N VAL A 107 4.68 0.94 -9.50
CA VAL A 107 4.15 -0.33 -10.04
C VAL A 107 2.63 -0.31 -10.05
N PHE A 108 1.99 0.22 -8.99
CA PHE A 108 0.55 0.31 -8.95
C PHE A 108 0.02 1.15 -10.11
N PHE A 109 0.59 2.33 -10.32
CA PHE A 109 0.22 3.23 -11.41
C PHE A 109 0.41 2.59 -12.79
N ILE A 110 1.55 1.95 -13.04
CA ILE A 110 1.85 1.33 -14.34
C ILE A 110 0.90 0.16 -14.61
N VAL A 111 0.86 -0.80 -13.70
CA VAL A 111 0.13 -2.06 -13.93
C VAL A 111 -1.38 -1.82 -13.93
N SER A 112 -1.92 -1.05 -12.99
CA SER A 112 -3.38 -0.88 -12.89
C SER A 112 -3.96 -0.11 -14.08
N ASN A 113 -3.27 0.93 -14.57
CA ASN A 113 -3.76 1.69 -15.72
C ASN A 113 -3.56 0.95 -17.04
N PHE A 114 -2.50 0.14 -17.18
CA PHE A 114 -2.36 -0.74 -18.33
C PHE A 114 -3.48 -1.79 -18.37
N LEU A 115 -3.75 -2.46 -17.24
CA LEU A 115 -4.84 -3.44 -17.15
C LEU A 115 -6.21 -2.77 -17.35
N PHE A 116 -6.40 -1.55 -16.83
CA PHE A 116 -7.63 -0.79 -17.06
C PHE A 116 -7.80 -0.47 -18.55
N TRP A 117 -6.78 0.11 -19.19
CA TRP A 117 -6.82 0.37 -20.63
C TRP A 117 -7.07 -0.89 -21.45
N LEU A 118 -6.51 -2.03 -21.05
CA LEU A 118 -6.65 -3.28 -21.79
C LEU A 118 -8.05 -3.89 -21.65
N PHE A 119 -8.59 -3.90 -20.42
CA PHE A 119 -9.79 -4.68 -20.06
C PHE A 119 -11.02 -3.84 -19.73
N GLU A 120 -10.96 -2.51 -19.80
CA GLU A 120 -12.13 -1.68 -19.55
C GLU A 120 -13.24 -1.98 -20.58
N PRO A 121 -14.48 -2.24 -20.12
CA PRO A 121 -15.59 -2.66 -20.97
C PRO A 121 -16.33 -1.50 -21.63
N TRP A 122 -16.05 -0.25 -21.24
CA TRP A 122 -16.80 0.93 -21.66
C TRP A 122 -16.25 1.58 -22.92
N GLN A 123 -15.17 1.01 -23.49
CA GLN A 123 -14.43 1.56 -24.63
C GLN A 123 -14.04 3.03 -24.42
N MET A 124 -13.75 3.41 -23.17
CA MET A 124 -13.41 4.77 -22.79
C MET A 124 -12.11 5.24 -23.46
N TYR A 125 -11.18 4.31 -23.70
CA TYR A 125 -9.91 4.60 -24.35
C TYR A 125 -9.72 3.71 -25.58
N PRO A 126 -9.37 4.27 -26.75
CA PRO A 126 -9.07 3.49 -27.94
C PRO A 126 -7.96 2.46 -27.66
N LYS A 127 -8.05 1.26 -28.23
CA LYS A 127 -7.00 0.22 -28.12
C LYS A 127 -5.84 0.50 -29.09
N THR A 128 -5.30 1.71 -28.99
CA THR A 128 -4.14 2.23 -29.74
C THR A 128 -3.13 2.83 -28.77
N LEU A 129 -1.90 3.08 -29.23
CA LEU A 129 -0.88 3.74 -28.42
C LEU A 129 -1.35 5.12 -27.90
N ALA A 130 -2.07 5.88 -28.72
CA ALA A 130 -2.64 7.16 -28.31
C ALA A 130 -3.67 7.01 -27.19
N GLY A 131 -4.55 6.01 -27.26
CA GLY A 131 -5.50 5.71 -26.18
C GLY A 131 -4.83 5.25 -24.89
N LEU A 132 -3.72 4.52 -24.99
CA LEU A 132 -2.91 4.16 -23.83
C LEU A 132 -2.32 5.40 -23.14
N ILE A 133 -1.75 6.32 -23.92
CA ILE A 133 -1.21 7.59 -23.40
C ILE A 133 -2.32 8.41 -22.72
N LEU A 134 -3.51 8.50 -23.33
CA LEU A 134 -4.66 9.18 -22.74
C LEU A 134 -5.10 8.55 -21.41
N CYS A 135 -5.13 7.22 -21.32
CA CYS A 135 -5.43 6.52 -20.07
C CYS A 135 -4.46 6.91 -18.95
N TYR A 136 -3.16 6.89 -19.23
CA TYR A 136 -2.14 7.30 -18.26
C TYR A 136 -2.20 8.79 -17.90
N ALA A 137 -2.44 9.66 -18.88
CA ALA A 137 -2.59 11.09 -18.64
C ALA A 137 -3.79 11.39 -17.73
N GLY A 138 -4.94 10.75 -18.00
CA GLY A 138 -6.12 10.82 -17.15
C GLY A 138 -5.90 10.23 -15.75
N ALA A 139 -4.92 9.33 -15.60
CA ALA A 139 -4.60 8.71 -14.33
C ALA A 139 -3.69 9.58 -13.41
N LEU A 140 -3.07 10.64 -13.92
CA LEU A 140 -2.11 11.46 -13.16
C LEU A 140 -2.66 12.09 -11.86
N PRO A 141 -3.91 12.60 -11.80
CA PRO A 141 -4.47 13.10 -10.54
C PRO A 141 -4.57 12.02 -9.46
N PHE A 142 -4.86 10.78 -9.85
CA PHE A 142 -4.91 9.65 -8.93
C PHE A 142 -3.52 9.26 -8.44
N LEU A 143 -2.51 9.29 -9.33
CA LEU A 143 -1.11 9.08 -8.93
C LEU A 143 -0.66 10.10 -7.90
N LYS A 144 -0.99 11.38 -8.12
CA LYS A 144 -0.67 12.46 -7.16
C LYS A 144 -1.26 12.17 -5.79
N ASN A 145 -2.56 11.84 -5.72
CA ASN A 145 -3.23 11.54 -4.46
C ASN A 145 -2.61 10.32 -3.76
N GLN A 146 -2.32 9.26 -4.53
CA GLN A 146 -1.71 8.04 -4.02
C GLN A 146 -0.28 8.26 -3.51
N LEU A 147 0.53 9.07 -4.20
CA LEU A 147 1.87 9.44 -3.74
C LEU A 147 1.81 10.21 -2.42
N ILE A 148 0.96 11.24 -2.34
CA ILE A 148 0.84 12.06 -1.15
C ILE A 148 0.44 11.21 0.06
N SER A 149 -0.61 10.39 -0.06
CA SER A 149 -1.08 9.57 1.05
C SER A 149 -0.05 8.54 1.49
N ASN A 150 0.53 7.78 0.55
CA ASN A 150 1.44 6.67 0.87
C ASN A 150 2.82 7.15 1.34
N LEU A 151 3.37 8.23 0.75
CA LEU A 151 4.66 8.76 1.21
C LEU A 151 4.52 9.44 2.58
N THR A 152 3.43 10.18 2.82
CA THR A 152 3.17 10.80 4.12
C THR A 152 3.10 9.74 5.23
N VAL A 153 2.30 8.70 5.05
CA VAL A 153 2.20 7.64 6.07
C VAL A 153 3.51 6.86 6.22
N SER A 154 4.29 6.68 5.14
CA SER A 154 5.61 6.04 5.19
C SER A 154 6.60 6.84 6.04
N VAL A 155 6.58 8.18 5.92
CA VAL A 155 7.38 9.07 6.78
C VAL A 155 6.90 9.00 8.23
N VAL A 156 5.59 9.11 8.48
CA VAL A 156 5.03 9.02 9.85
C VAL A 156 5.41 7.71 10.53
N PHE A 157 5.23 6.58 9.85
CA PHE A 157 5.62 5.27 10.39
C PHE A 157 7.13 5.18 10.62
N SER A 158 7.94 5.67 9.68
CA SER A 158 9.40 5.69 9.85
C SER A 158 9.82 6.54 11.05
N LEU A 159 9.16 7.69 11.29
CA LEU A 159 9.41 8.54 12.46
C LEU A 159 8.95 7.89 13.76
N VAL A 160 7.78 7.26 13.82
CA VAL A 160 7.32 6.54 15.03
C VAL A 160 8.25 5.37 15.36
N LEU A 161 8.80 4.72 14.33
CA LEU A 161 9.76 3.64 14.47
C LEU A 161 11.16 4.15 14.90
N CYS A 162 11.62 5.29 14.39
CA CYS A 162 12.93 5.88 14.70
C CYS A 162 12.93 6.75 15.97
N GLY A 163 11.86 7.48 16.28
CA GLY A 163 11.74 8.40 17.42
C GLY A 163 11.91 7.70 18.77
N ASN A 164 11.44 6.46 18.87
CA ASN A 164 11.67 5.61 20.04
C ASN A 164 13.15 5.19 20.21
N PHE A 165 13.96 5.25 19.15
CA PHE A 165 15.40 4.96 19.23
C PHE A 165 16.14 6.10 19.97
N PHE A 166 15.66 7.34 19.83
CA PHE A 166 16.19 8.48 20.57
C PHE A 166 15.79 8.46 22.05
N GLU A 167 14.55 8.09 22.38
CA GLU A 167 14.09 7.92 23.78
C GLU A 167 14.80 6.77 24.51
N VAL A 168 15.05 5.63 23.84
CA VAL A 168 15.78 4.51 24.44
C VAL A 168 17.25 4.88 24.65
N LYS A 169 17.85 5.64 23.73
CA LYS A 169 19.24 6.06 23.86
C LYS A 169 19.41 7.13 24.95
N SER A 170 18.45 8.05 25.12
CA SER A 170 18.49 9.04 26.20
C SER A 170 18.34 8.41 27.58
N LYS A 171 17.43 7.44 27.76
CA LYS A 171 17.29 6.69 29.03
C LYS A 171 18.54 5.91 29.40
N LYS A 172 19.20 5.30 28.42
CA LYS A 172 20.42 4.53 28.66
C LYS A 172 21.62 5.40 29.04
N ILE A 173 21.64 6.66 28.59
CA ILE A 173 22.68 7.64 28.95
C ILE A 173 22.45 8.17 30.37
N SER A 174 21.19 8.42 30.76
CA SER A 174 20.84 8.88 32.12
C SER A 174 20.98 7.82 33.21
N GLU A 175 20.96 6.53 32.87
CA GLU A 175 21.19 5.43 33.84
C GLU A 175 22.69 5.10 34.02
N THR A 176 23.57 5.68 33.20
CA THR A 176 25.04 5.49 33.26
C THR A 176 25.81 6.72 33.77
N SER A 177 25.09 7.78 34.14
CA SER A 177 25.60 9.02 34.76
C SER A 177 25.16 9.09 36.21
#